data_AF-A0A9E1ZWB1-F1
#
_entry.id   AF-A0A9E1ZWB1-F1
#
_cell.length_a   1.000
_cell.length_b   1.000
_cell.length_c   1.000
_cell.angle_alpha   90.00
_cell.angle_beta   90.00
_cell.angle_gamma   90.00
#
_symmetry.space_group_name_H-M   'P 1'
#
loop_
_entity.id
_entity.type
_entity.pdbx_description
1 polymer ?
#
loop_
_entity_poly.entity_id
_entity_poly.type
_entity_poly.pdbx_seq_one_letter_code
_entity_poly.pdbx_strand_id
1 'polypeptide(L)' 'MPQQYKQMDILTLINQLLCHLGLHDYQIIEATFGFGERGGVERDQCRCCGKVRTRQI' A
#
# COMPACT_ATOMS: atom_id res chain seq x y z
N MET A 1 23.81 25.73 17.89
CA MET A 1 23.47 25.08 16.61
C MET A 1 22.31 24.14 16.87
N PRO A 2 21.06 24.40 16.43
CA PRO A 2 19.97 23.50 16.77
C PRO A 2 20.01 22.28 15.85
N GLN A 3 20.12 21.10 16.46
CA GLN A 3 20.00 19.81 15.81
C GLN A 3 18.52 19.54 15.50
N GLN A 4 18.09 19.83 14.28
CA GLN A 4 16.78 19.44 13.76
C GLN A 4 16.83 17.93 13.43
N TYR A 5 16.76 17.08 14.46
CA TYR A 5 16.51 15.65 14.27
C TYR A 5 15.05 15.51 13.84
N LYS A 6 14.84 15.40 12.53
CA LYS A 6 13.55 15.06 11.95
C LYS A 6 13.24 13.64 12.44
N GLN A 7 12.27 13.53 13.33
CA GLN A 7 11.76 12.26 13.85
C GLN A 7 11.29 11.41 12.66
N MET A 8 12.19 10.56 12.17
CA MET A 8 11.90 9.58 11.13
C MET A 8 11.37 8.38 11.87
N ASP A 9 10.06 8.19 11.79
CA ASP A 9 9.38 7.07 12.41
C ASP A 9 10.03 5.77 11.92
N ILE A 10 10.56 4.95 12.83
CA ILE A 10 11.28 3.71 12.48
C ILE A 10 10.41 2.80 11.61
N LEU A 11 9.09 2.82 11.83
CA LEU A 11 8.11 2.10 11.02
C LEU A 11 8.09 2.57 9.55
N THR A 12 8.33 3.86 9.30
CA THR A 12 8.41 4.41 7.94
C THR A 12 9.65 3.91 7.21
N LEU A 13 10.79 3.86 7.89
CA LEU A 13 12.04 3.34 7.33
C LEU A 13 11.91 1.83 7.01
N ILE A 14 11.30 1.06 7.90
CA ILE A 14 11.02 -0.36 7.68
C ILE A 14 10.08 -0.56 6.49
N ASN A 15 8.98 0.20 6.40
CA ASN A 15 8.05 0.12 5.27
C ASN A 15 8.71 0.45 3.93
N GLN A 16 9.61 1.45 3.89
CA GLN A 16 10.37 1.75 2.68
C GLN A 16 11.29 0.60 2.29
N LEU A 17 12.04 0.03 3.24
CA LEU A 17 12.93 -1.11 3.00
C LEU A 17 12.17 -2.33 2.49
N LEU A 18 11.05 -2.68 3.12
CA LEU A 18 10.20 -3.79 2.69
C LEU A 18 9.68 -3.57 1.26
N CYS A 19 9.24 -2.35 0.95
CA CYS A 19 8.77 -1.99 -0.38
C CYS A 19 9.87 -2.17 -1.45
N HIS A 20 11.11 -1.80 -1.15
CA HIS A 20 12.26 -2.02 -2.02
C HIS A 20 12.62 -3.51 -2.18
N LEU A 21 12.35 -4.35 -1.17
CA LEU A 21 12.54 -5.81 -1.22
C LEU A 21 11.37 -6.54 -1.94
N GLY A 22 10.35 -5.82 -2.41
CA GLY A 22 9.17 -6.39 -3.07
C GLY A 22 8.04 -6.80 -2.11
N LEU A 23 8.21 -6.57 -0.81
CA LEU A 23 7.16 -6.71 0.20
C LEU A 23 6.39 -5.39 0.25
N HIS A 24 5.36 -5.32 -0.57
CA HIS A 24 4.53 -4.13 -0.68
C HIS A 24 3.41 -4.16 0.35
N ASP A 25 3.28 -3.06 1.09
CA ASP A 25 2.12 -2.80 1.94
C ASP A 25 1.00 -2.21 1.07
N TYR A 26 0.00 -3.05 0.77
CA TYR A 26 -1.14 -2.72 -0.09
C TYR A 26 -2.33 -2.24 0.74
N GLN A 27 -2.93 -1.12 0.34
CA GLN A 27 -4.23 -0.67 0.83
C GLN A 27 -5.28 -0.82 -0.28
N ILE A 28 -6.52 -1.14 0.08
CA ILE A 28 -7.63 -1.14 -0.89
C ILE A 28 -7.93 0.33 -1.27
N ILE A 29 -7.92 0.63 -2.57
CA ILE A 29 -8.26 1.97 -3.09
C ILE A 29 -9.62 1.99 -3.78
N GLU A 30 -10.02 0.88 -4.39
CA GLU A 30 -11.35 0.73 -4.99
C GLU A 30 -11.83 -0.69 -4.73
N ALA A 31 -13.05 -0.85 -4.24
CA ALA A 31 -13.69 -2.14 -4.11
C ALA A 31 -15.03 -2.07 -4.85
N THR A 32 -15.09 -2.68 -6.02
CA THR A 32 -16.32 -2.82 -6.78
C THR A 32 -16.98 -4.13 -6.38
N PHE A 33 -17.92 -4.05 -5.44
CA PHE A 33 -18.77 -5.18 -5.09
C PHE A 33 -19.91 -5.27 -6.10
N GLY A 34 -19.77 -6.15 -7.08
CA GLY A 34 -20.85 -6.49 -8.01
C GLY A 34 -21.88 -7.36 -7.31
N PHE A 35 -23.11 -6.88 -7.13
CA PHE A 35 -24.22 -7.73 -6.72
C PHE A 35 -24.73 -8.51 -7.96
N GLY A 36 -24.19 -9.71 -8.18
CA GLY A 36 -24.56 -10.61 -9.30
C GLY A 36 -23.42 -11.55 -9.70
N GLU A 37 -23.63 -12.42 -10.71
CA GLU A 37 -22.69 -13.45 -11.23
C GLU A 37 -21.29 -12.94 -11.66
N ARG A 38 -21.06 -11.63 -11.65
CA ARG A 38 -19.74 -11.02 -11.84
C ARG A 38 -19.16 -10.69 -10.46
N GLY A 39 -18.26 -11.56 -10.00
CA GLY A 39 -17.53 -11.43 -8.75
C GLY A 39 -16.91 -10.04 -8.56
N GLY A 40 -16.71 -9.67 -7.30
CA GLY A 40 -16.21 -8.34 -6.95
C GLY A 40 -14.78 -8.14 -7.47
N VAL A 41 -14.45 -6.90 -7.82
CA VAL A 41 -13.09 -6.52 -8.21
C VAL A 41 -12.57 -5.55 -7.17
N GLU A 42 -11.48 -5.93 -6.51
CA GLU A 42 -10.79 -5.06 -5.58
C GLU A 42 -9.48 -4.60 -6.21
N ARG A 43 -9.24 -3.29 -6.16
CA ARG A 43 -7.96 -2.68 -6.52
C ARG A 43 -7.24 -2.28 -5.25
N ASP A 44 -6.03 -2.81 -5.14
CA ASP A 44 -5.14 -2.57 -4.03
C ASP A 44 -3.90 -1.79 -4.49
N GLN A 45 -3.52 -0.74 -3.77
CA GLN A 45 -2.39 0.12 -4.09
C GLN A 45 -1.36 0.09 -2.97
N CYS A 46 -0.08 -0.07 -3.32
CA CYS A 46 0.99 0.05 -2.35
C CYS A 46 1.10 1.48 -1.84
N ARG A 47 1.03 1.68 -0.52
CA ARG A 47 1.14 3.01 0.11
C ARG A 47 2.51 3.67 -0.07
N CYS A 48 3.56 2.85 -0.28
CA CYS A 48 4.93 3.33 -0.33
C CYS A 48 5.41 3.62 -1.76
N CYS A 49 5.09 2.77 -2.75
CA CYS A 49 5.53 2.95 -4.15
C CYS A 49 4.40 3.23 -5.15
N GLY A 50 3.14 3.20 -4.72
CA GLY A 50 1.98 3.45 -5.59
C GLY A 50 1.62 2.29 -6.53
N LYS A 51 2.28 1.13 -6.42
CA LYS A 51 2.01 -0.05 -7.27
C LYS A 51 0.58 -0.52 -7.09
N VAL A 52 -0.20 -0.50 -8.17
CA VAL A 52 -1.59 -0.96 -8.17
C VAL A 52 -1.65 -2.42 -8.61
N ARG A 53 -2.44 -3.20 -7.87
CA ARG A 53 -2.84 -4.56 -8.21
C ARG A 53 -4.37 -4.60 -8.25
N THR A 54 -4.88 -5.51 -9.07
CA THR A 54 -6.31 -5.78 -9.17
C THR A 54 -6.51 -7.25 -8.85
N ARG A 55 -7.33 -7.54 -7.85
CA ARG A 55 -7.70 -8.88 -7.42
C ARG A 55 -9.19 -9.08 -7.63
N GLN A 56 -9.56 -10.22 -8.18
CA GLN A 56 -10.95 -10.67 -8.24
C GLN A 56 -11.24 -11.45 -6.96
N ILE A 57 -12.38 -11.17 -6.34
CA ILE A 57 -12.92 -11.91 -5.18
C ILE A 57 -14.07 -12.82 -5.58
#